data_AF-A0A8J6Y5N3-F1
#
_entry.id   AF-A0A8J6Y5N3-F1
#
_cell.length_a   1.000
_cell.length_b   1.000
_cell.length_c   1.000
_cell.angle_alpha   90.00
_cell.angle_beta   90.00
_cell.angle_gamma   90.00
#
_symmetry.space_group_name_H-M   'P 1'
#
loop_
_entity.id
_entity.type
_entity.pdbx_description
1 polymer ?
#
loop_
_entity_poly.entity_id
_entity_poly.type
_entity_poly.pdbx_seq_one_letter_code
_entity_poly.pdbx_strand_id
1 'polypeptide(L)'
;MEICPETAISLDPEPRISDLCSGCGLCVLACPTEVFESKLYPDGYFLNQLTSLPHSQDDTGEENKLSIYCRRAKPPSTHAVGVPCLGTVGENVLFGAALAGFEKVVLVRGRCEGCHLKPAEHLMRRSIRRAEALAKGTGLDGVSFTTVEREKERHRPVGRREMFEGFAKKITTSARTIASIEGATVGESVPREAALSRDPGAGGSPGRALLRRFLHARPLDGARPVAYDRDLP
;
A
#
# COMPACT_ATOMS: atom_id res chain seq x y z
N MET A 1 -4.45 19.40 10.78
CA MET A 1 -3.16 18.95 11.36
C MET A 1 -3.32 17.75 12.30
N GLU A 2 -4.56 17.34 12.62
CA GLU A 2 -4.88 16.26 13.58
C GLU A 2 -4.62 14.83 13.09
N ILE A 3 -4.34 14.63 11.80
CA ILE A 3 -4.14 13.28 11.24
C ILE A 3 -2.71 12.74 11.44
N CYS A 4 -1.76 13.62 11.79
CA CYS A 4 -0.38 13.20 12.02
C CYS A 4 -0.23 12.69 13.46
N PRO A 5 0.00 11.38 13.67
CA PRO A 5 0.12 10.82 15.01
C PRO A 5 1.39 11.28 15.74
N GLU A 6 2.41 11.68 14.98
CA GLU A 6 3.70 12.16 15.50
C GLU A 6 3.74 13.69 15.67
N THR A 7 2.66 14.40 15.32
CA THR A 7 2.64 15.88 15.30
C THR A 7 3.80 16.51 14.50
N ALA A 8 4.28 15.80 13.46
CA ALA A 8 5.46 16.19 12.69
C ALA A 8 5.21 17.25 11.61
N ILE A 9 3.97 17.72 11.44
CA ILE A 9 3.59 18.69 10.39
C ILE A 9 3.33 20.03 11.06
N SER A 10 4.03 21.08 10.63
CA SER A 10 3.77 22.46 11.05
C SER A 10 3.57 23.34 9.83
N LEU A 11 2.62 24.28 9.89
CA LEU A 11 2.36 25.24 8.81
C LEU A 11 2.86 26.66 9.14
N ASP A 12 3.10 26.96 10.42
CA ASP A 12 3.60 28.26 10.88
C ASP A 12 5.04 28.19 11.41
N PRO A 13 5.92 29.16 11.08
CA PRO A 13 5.68 30.27 10.15
C PRO A 13 5.72 29.84 8.67
N GLU A 14 6.28 28.67 8.38
CA GLU A 14 6.31 28.07 7.05
C GLU A 14 6.00 26.56 7.13
N PRO A 15 5.42 25.97 6.06
CA PRO A 15 5.17 24.54 5.96
C PRO A 15 6.46 23.72 6.10
N ARG A 16 6.52 22.89 7.13
CA ARG A 16 7.63 21.97 7.39
C ARG A 16 7.14 20.61 7.89
N ILE A 17 7.93 19.59 7.56
CA ILE A 17 7.82 18.25 8.13
C ILE A 17 9.08 18.00 8.94
N SER A 18 8.94 17.79 10.24
CA SER A 18 10.07 17.51 11.13
C SER A 18 10.58 16.06 11.00
N ASP A 19 11.74 15.81 11.58
CA ASP A 19 12.38 14.52 11.78
C ASP A 19 11.56 13.54 12.64
N LEU A 20 10.57 14.02 13.41
CA LEU A 20 9.57 13.18 14.06
C LEU A 20 8.67 12.38 13.09
N CYS A 21 8.71 12.67 11.78
CA CYS A 21 7.89 11.98 10.78
C CYS A 21 8.25 10.49 10.68
N SER A 22 7.32 9.61 11.08
CA SER A 22 7.47 8.16 10.96
C SER A 22 7.29 7.60 9.54
N GLY A 23 7.02 8.47 8.55
CA GLY A 23 6.76 8.04 7.17
C GLY A 23 5.44 7.26 7.01
N CYS A 24 4.49 7.44 7.93
CA CYS A 24 3.24 6.66 7.94
C CYS A 24 2.30 6.95 6.77
N GLY A 25 2.46 8.07 6.04
CA GLY A 25 1.71 8.38 4.82
C GLY A 25 0.26 8.86 5.01
N LEU A 26 -0.23 9.03 6.23
CA LEU A 26 -1.62 9.45 6.47
C LEU A 26 -1.93 10.86 5.95
N CYS A 27 -0.96 11.77 6.01
CA CYS A 27 -1.11 13.13 5.49
C CYS A 27 -1.30 13.16 3.98
N VAL A 28 -0.65 12.23 3.25
CA VAL A 28 -0.81 12.07 1.80
C VAL A 28 -2.26 11.76 1.47
N LEU A 29 -2.86 10.78 2.16
CA LEU A 29 -4.26 10.40 1.89
C LEU A 29 -5.27 11.43 2.40
N ALA A 30 -5.01 12.07 3.54
CA ALA A 30 -5.96 12.99 4.17
C ALA A 30 -6.01 14.37 3.52
N CYS A 31 -4.96 14.77 2.80
CA CYS A 31 -4.88 16.10 2.21
C CYS A 31 -5.71 16.19 0.92
N PRO A 32 -6.77 17.01 0.88
CA PRO A 32 -7.65 17.10 -0.28
C PRO A 32 -6.99 17.77 -1.49
N THR A 33 -5.95 18.58 -1.26
CA THR A 33 -5.18 19.27 -2.31
C THR A 33 -3.96 18.48 -2.75
N GLU A 34 -3.72 17.29 -2.18
CA GLU A 34 -2.62 16.40 -2.53
C GLU A 34 -1.23 17.07 -2.46
N VAL A 35 -1.04 18.01 -1.53
CA VAL A 35 0.24 18.75 -1.38
C VAL A 35 1.36 17.88 -0.81
N PHE A 36 1.02 16.77 -0.15
CA PHE A 36 1.99 15.83 0.40
C PHE A 36 2.27 14.70 -0.58
N GLU A 37 3.55 14.38 -0.78
CA GLU A 37 3.98 13.21 -1.54
C GLU A 37 4.80 12.27 -0.65
N SER A 38 4.57 10.96 -0.76
CA SER A 38 5.40 9.95 -0.12
C SER A 38 6.44 9.42 -1.08
N LYS A 39 7.73 9.59 -0.73
CA LYS A 39 8.84 8.93 -1.45
C LYS A 39 8.88 7.42 -1.21
N LEU A 40 8.34 6.96 -0.08
CA LEU A 40 8.41 5.55 0.34
C LEU A 40 7.29 4.70 -0.25
N TYR A 41 6.12 5.30 -0.47
CA TYR A 41 4.90 4.61 -0.87
C TYR A 41 4.09 5.49 -1.84
N PRO A 42 4.59 5.77 -3.05
CA PRO A 42 3.78 6.45 -4.05
C PRO A 42 2.62 5.53 -4.49
N ASP A 43 1.46 6.09 -4.82
CA ASP A 43 0.30 5.30 -5.29
C ASP A 43 0.65 4.38 -6.47
N GLY A 44 1.60 4.82 -7.33
CA GLY A 44 2.13 4.02 -8.43
C GLY A 44 2.86 2.76 -8.00
N TYR A 45 3.48 2.75 -6.82
CA TYR A 45 4.08 1.54 -6.26
C TYR A 45 3.02 0.47 -6.00
N PHE A 46 1.91 0.85 -5.37
CA PHE A 46 0.81 -0.08 -5.10
C PHE A 46 0.16 -0.57 -6.39
N LEU A 47 -0.18 0.34 -7.29
CA LEU A 47 -0.81 -0.02 -8.56
C LEU A 47 0.09 -0.92 -9.44
N ASN A 48 1.41 -0.67 -9.48
CA ASN A 48 2.34 -1.54 -10.19
C ASN A 48 2.43 -2.94 -9.55
N GLN A 49 2.39 -3.03 -8.21
CA GLN A 49 2.34 -4.32 -7.53
C GLN A 49 1.06 -5.09 -7.90
N LEU A 50 -0.08 -4.41 -8.00
CA LEU A 50 -1.33 -5.03 -8.41
C LEU A 50 -1.26 -5.64 -9.81
N THR A 51 -0.63 -4.95 -10.77
CA THR A 51 -0.47 -5.46 -12.15
C THR A 51 0.49 -6.63 -12.26
N SER A 52 1.40 -6.79 -11.29
CA SER A 52 2.38 -7.89 -11.28
C SER A 52 1.86 -9.16 -10.63
N LEU A 53 0.71 -9.09 -9.95
CA LEU A 53 0.10 -10.26 -9.33
C LEU A 53 -0.60 -11.08 -10.41
N PRO A 54 -0.35 -12.41 -10.47
CA PRO A 54 -1.04 -13.26 -11.42
C PRO A 54 -2.54 -13.20 -11.16
N HIS A 55 -3.30 -12.94 -12.21
CA HIS A 55 -4.74 -13.10 -12.20
C HIS A 55 -5.03 -14.56 -12.53
N SER A 56 -5.78 -15.25 -11.68
CA SER A 56 -6.37 -16.54 -12.04
C SER A 56 -7.43 -16.31 -13.11
N GLN A 57 -6.99 -16.20 -14.37
CA GLN A 57 -7.84 -16.41 -15.54
C GLN A 57 -7.89 -17.90 -15.93
N ASP A 58 -7.43 -18.78 -15.04
CA ASP A 58 -7.56 -20.21 -15.21
C ASP A 58 -9.02 -20.61 -14.94
N ASP A 59 -9.57 -21.50 -15.79
CA ASP A 59 -10.89 -22.14 -15.70
C ASP A 59 -11.13 -22.95 -14.38
N THR A 60 -10.27 -22.77 -13.38
CA THR A 60 -10.34 -23.42 -12.06
C THR A 60 -11.44 -22.86 -11.16
N GLY A 61 -12.10 -21.76 -11.55
CA GLY A 61 -13.24 -21.20 -10.83
C GLY A 61 -12.91 -20.58 -9.47
N GLU A 62 -11.63 -20.32 -9.17
CA GLU A 62 -11.23 -19.61 -7.97
C GLU A 62 -11.38 -18.09 -8.14
N GLU A 63 -12.21 -17.46 -7.28
CA GLU A 63 -12.40 -16.00 -7.22
C GLU A 63 -11.06 -15.26 -7.21
N ASN A 64 -10.84 -14.34 -8.17
CA ASN A 64 -9.60 -13.57 -8.26
C ASN A 64 -9.48 -12.60 -7.06
N LYS A 65 -8.71 -13.02 -6.07
CA LYS A 65 -8.67 -12.39 -4.74
C LYS A 65 -7.35 -11.66 -4.49
N LEU A 66 -7.46 -10.41 -4.07
CA LEU A 66 -6.38 -9.58 -3.56
C LEU A 66 -6.49 -9.41 -2.05
N SER A 67 -5.38 -9.57 -1.33
CA SER A 67 -5.31 -9.18 0.07
C SER A 67 -4.40 -7.97 0.27
N ILE A 68 -4.88 -6.92 0.92
CA ILE A 68 -4.05 -5.79 1.35
C ILE A 68 -4.00 -5.82 2.87
N TYR A 69 -2.82 -5.84 3.48
CA TYR A 69 -2.69 -6.05 4.92
C TYR A 69 -1.84 -4.98 5.58
N CYS A 70 -2.24 -4.51 6.76
CA CYS A 70 -1.39 -3.61 7.55
C CYS A 70 -0.21 -4.37 8.19
N ARG A 71 0.87 -3.65 8.51
CA ARG A 71 2.08 -4.22 9.13
C ARG A 71 1.83 -4.94 10.47
N ARG A 72 0.74 -4.61 11.17
CA ARG A 72 0.33 -5.26 12.44
C ARG A 72 -0.48 -6.55 12.24
N ALA A 73 -0.99 -6.81 11.04
CA ALA A 73 -1.75 -8.00 10.72
C ALA A 73 -0.83 -9.19 10.40
N LYS A 74 -1.29 -10.42 10.68
CA LYS A 74 -0.62 -11.63 10.17
C LYS A 74 -0.68 -11.62 8.63
N PRO A 75 0.47 -11.63 7.93
CA PRO A 75 0.49 -11.61 6.48
C PRO A 75 -0.34 -12.78 5.91
N PRO A 76 -1.22 -12.52 4.92
CA PRO A 76 -1.87 -13.58 4.16
C PRO A 76 -0.86 -14.39 3.36
N SER A 77 -1.20 -15.63 3.02
CA SER A 77 -0.29 -16.58 2.36
C SER A 77 -0.11 -16.34 0.85
N THR A 78 -1.08 -15.71 0.17
CA THR A 78 -1.09 -15.55 -1.30
C THR A 78 -1.68 -14.19 -1.70
N HIS A 79 -1.27 -13.68 -2.87
CA HIS A 79 -1.75 -12.44 -3.51
C HIS A 79 -1.90 -11.27 -2.52
N ALA A 80 -0.83 -11.00 -1.77
CA ALA A 80 -0.87 -10.13 -0.61
C ALA A 80 0.09 -8.93 -0.74
N VAL A 81 -0.44 -7.72 -0.53
CA VAL A 81 0.32 -6.47 -0.53
C VAL A 81 0.35 -5.88 0.88
N GLY A 82 1.55 -5.63 1.39
CA GLY A 82 1.76 -5.09 2.73
C GLY A 82 1.83 -3.56 2.74
N VAL A 83 1.10 -2.93 3.66
CA VAL A 83 1.11 -1.47 3.87
C VAL A 83 1.45 -1.10 5.31
N PRO A 84 1.97 0.12 5.59
CA PRO A 84 2.15 0.57 6.97
C PRO A 84 0.84 0.53 7.77
N CYS A 85 -0.25 1.03 7.18
CA CYS A 85 -1.59 1.00 7.73
C CYS A 85 -2.61 0.90 6.60
N LEU A 86 -3.76 0.26 6.82
CA LEU A 86 -4.84 0.27 5.84
C LEU A 86 -5.42 1.68 5.63
N GLY A 87 -5.24 2.59 6.59
CA GLY A 87 -5.62 3.98 6.45
C GLY A 87 -4.72 4.80 5.52
N THR A 88 -3.70 4.19 4.89
CA THR A 88 -2.97 4.79 3.75
C THR A 88 -3.49 4.30 2.40
N VAL A 89 -4.41 3.34 2.40
CA VAL A 89 -4.95 2.76 1.17
C VAL A 89 -6.12 3.62 0.71
N GLY A 90 -5.88 4.43 -0.32
CA GLY A 90 -6.89 5.29 -0.91
C GLY A 90 -7.86 4.56 -1.83
N GLU A 91 -8.98 5.23 -2.14
CA GLU A 91 -10.00 4.75 -3.06
C GLU A 91 -9.44 4.41 -4.44
N ASN A 92 -8.41 5.13 -4.88
CA ASN A 92 -7.76 4.93 -6.17
C ASN A 92 -7.08 3.55 -6.26
N VAL A 93 -6.47 3.08 -5.17
CA VAL A 93 -5.84 1.76 -5.12
C VAL A 93 -6.91 0.66 -5.10
N LEU A 94 -7.96 0.84 -4.31
CA LEU A 94 -9.08 -0.11 -4.22
C LEU A 94 -9.84 -0.23 -5.55
N PHE A 95 -10.16 0.91 -6.17
CA PHE A 95 -10.81 0.95 -7.47
C PHE A 95 -9.87 0.45 -8.58
N GLY A 96 -8.57 0.76 -8.51
CA GLY A 96 -7.56 0.20 -9.41
C GLY A 96 -7.47 -1.33 -9.33
N ALA A 97 -7.65 -1.91 -8.15
CA ALA A 97 -7.73 -3.37 -8.00
C ALA A 97 -8.97 -3.96 -8.72
N ALA A 98 -10.12 -3.30 -8.61
CA ALA A 98 -11.31 -3.71 -9.36
C ALA A 98 -11.08 -3.65 -10.89
N LEU A 99 -10.47 -2.56 -11.37
CA LEU A 99 -10.11 -2.41 -12.79
C LEU A 99 -9.11 -3.45 -13.27
N ALA A 100 -8.18 -3.86 -12.40
CA ALA A 100 -7.24 -4.95 -12.66
C ALA A 100 -7.93 -6.34 -12.75
N GLY A 101 -9.22 -6.44 -12.39
CA GLY A 101 -10.00 -7.67 -12.49
C GLY A 101 -10.02 -8.49 -11.20
N PHE A 102 -9.63 -7.92 -10.05
CA PHE A 102 -9.88 -8.56 -8.76
C PHE A 102 -11.36 -8.44 -8.40
N GLU A 103 -11.99 -9.58 -8.13
CA GLU A 103 -13.41 -9.67 -7.73
C GLU A 103 -13.57 -9.50 -6.21
N LYS A 104 -12.49 -9.79 -5.46
CA LYS A 104 -12.51 -9.78 -4.00
C LYS A 104 -11.26 -9.13 -3.45
N VAL A 105 -11.44 -7.95 -2.85
CA VAL A 105 -10.38 -7.20 -2.18
C VAL A 105 -10.57 -7.30 -0.67
N VAL A 106 -9.66 -8.00 0.00
CA VAL A 106 -9.70 -8.24 1.44
C VAL A 106 -8.67 -7.37 2.15
N LEU A 107 -9.16 -6.46 2.97
CA LEU A 107 -8.39 -5.56 3.82
C LEU A 107 -8.13 -6.22 5.18
N VAL A 108 -6.90 -6.67 5.41
CA VAL A 108 -6.52 -7.43 6.60
C VAL A 108 -5.89 -6.50 7.65
N ARG A 109 -6.63 -6.25 8.72
CA ARG A 109 -6.20 -5.44 9.87
C ARG A 109 -5.66 -6.30 11.00
N GLY A 110 -4.72 -5.76 11.78
CA GLY A 110 -4.45 -6.25 13.12
C GLY A 110 -5.38 -5.57 14.11
N ARG A 111 -5.10 -5.71 15.42
CA ARG A 111 -5.85 -5.00 16.45
C ARG A 111 -5.59 -3.49 16.37
N CYS A 112 -6.61 -2.73 15.97
CA CYS A 112 -6.56 -1.26 15.94
C CYS A 112 -6.65 -0.64 17.34
N GLU A 113 -7.21 -1.37 18.30
CA GLU A 113 -7.21 -0.99 19.72
C GLU A 113 -5.77 -0.91 20.24
N GLY A 114 -5.38 0.26 20.74
CA GLY A 114 -4.00 0.56 21.15
C GLY A 114 -3.01 0.75 19.98
N CYS A 115 -3.49 0.98 18.75
CA CYS A 115 -2.62 1.39 17.65
C CYS A 115 -2.43 2.90 17.63
N HIS A 116 -1.18 3.38 17.56
CA HIS A 116 -0.89 4.81 17.38
C HIS A 116 -1.49 5.36 16.06
N LEU A 117 -1.71 4.49 15.06
CA LEU A 117 -2.38 4.83 13.80
C LEU A 117 -3.91 4.63 13.84
N LYS A 118 -4.52 4.40 15.02
CA LYS A 118 -5.98 4.23 15.17
C LYS A 118 -6.81 5.36 14.52
N PRO A 119 -6.42 6.65 14.58
CA PRO A 119 -7.17 7.72 13.91
C PRO A 119 -7.36 7.50 12.40
N ALA A 120 -6.44 6.75 11.76
CA ALA A 120 -6.50 6.43 10.35
C ALA A 120 -7.59 5.43 9.96
N GLU A 121 -8.22 4.74 10.92
CA GLU A 121 -9.28 3.77 10.64
C GLU A 121 -10.48 4.43 9.93
N HIS A 122 -10.77 5.70 10.25
CA HIS A 122 -11.81 6.45 9.55
C HIS A 122 -11.46 6.70 8.07
N LEU A 123 -10.17 6.95 7.75
CA LEU A 123 -9.73 7.13 6.37
C LEU A 123 -9.91 5.85 5.56
N MET A 124 -9.51 4.70 6.11
CA MET A 124 -9.75 3.39 5.47
C MET A 124 -11.24 3.20 5.17
N ARG A 125 -12.11 3.42 6.16
CA ARG A 125 -13.58 3.29 5.97
C ARG A 125 -14.11 4.24 4.91
N ARG A 126 -13.59 5.46 4.83
CA ARG A 126 -13.97 6.44 3.81
C ARG A 126 -13.53 6.00 2.42
N SER A 127 -12.31 5.49 2.28
CA SER A 127 -11.79 5.02 0.99
C SER A 127 -12.53 3.78 0.49
N ILE A 128 -12.91 2.84 1.37
CA ILE A 128 -13.80 1.70 1.01
C ILE A 128 -15.12 2.23 0.43
N ARG A 129 -15.84 3.08 1.17
CA ARG A 129 -17.14 3.62 0.70
C ARG A 129 -17.04 4.34 -0.64
N ARG A 130 -15.94 5.08 -0.86
CA ARG A 130 -15.71 5.78 -2.13
C ARG A 130 -15.40 4.81 -3.27
N ALA A 131 -14.60 3.78 -3.01
CA ALA A 131 -14.29 2.74 -3.99
C ALA A 131 -15.54 1.94 -4.38
N GLU A 132 -16.40 1.60 -3.42
CA GLU A 132 -17.71 0.96 -3.68
C GLU A 132 -18.61 1.84 -4.55
N ALA A 133 -18.69 3.15 -4.24
CA ALA A 133 -19.46 4.10 -5.04
C ALA A 133 -18.91 4.24 -6.47
N LEU A 134 -17.57 4.26 -6.64
CA LEU A 134 -16.92 4.27 -7.94
C LEU A 134 -17.22 2.99 -8.72
N ALA A 135 -17.02 1.82 -8.11
CA ALA A 135 -17.28 0.53 -8.73
C ALA A 135 -18.74 0.41 -9.23
N LYS A 136 -19.71 0.80 -8.38
CA LYS A 136 -21.12 0.84 -8.77
C LYS A 136 -21.39 1.81 -9.91
N GLY A 137 -20.78 3.00 -9.88
CA GLY A 137 -20.93 4.02 -10.91
C GLY A 137 -20.34 3.64 -12.27
N THR A 138 -19.42 2.67 -12.30
CA THR A 138 -18.71 2.24 -13.52
C THR A 138 -19.06 0.84 -13.99
N GLY A 139 -20.11 0.20 -13.44
CA GLY A 139 -20.52 -1.16 -13.84
C GLY A 139 -19.59 -2.28 -13.37
N LEU A 140 -18.82 -2.04 -12.30
CA LEU A 140 -17.95 -3.02 -11.63
C LEU A 140 -18.55 -3.47 -10.29
N ASP A 141 -19.87 -3.50 -10.18
CA ASP A 141 -20.63 -3.80 -8.96
C ASP A 141 -20.45 -5.23 -8.43
N GLY A 142 -19.82 -6.13 -9.20
CA GLY A 142 -19.41 -7.46 -8.76
C GLY A 142 -18.21 -7.49 -7.81
N VAL A 143 -17.45 -6.39 -7.67
CA VAL A 143 -16.30 -6.36 -6.77
C VAL A 143 -16.73 -6.19 -5.30
N SER A 144 -16.14 -6.99 -4.41
CA SER A 144 -16.37 -6.89 -2.97
C SER A 144 -15.14 -6.36 -2.22
N PHE A 145 -15.36 -5.36 -1.36
CA PHE A 145 -14.35 -4.84 -0.43
C PHE A 145 -14.70 -5.28 0.99
N THR A 146 -13.89 -6.12 1.60
CA THR A 146 -14.16 -6.65 2.95
C THR A 146 -13.02 -6.39 3.89
N THR A 147 -13.31 -6.20 5.17
CA THR A 147 -12.29 -6.06 6.21
C THR A 147 -12.30 -7.28 7.11
N VAL A 148 -11.11 -7.82 7.40
CA VAL A 148 -10.94 -8.96 8.32
C VAL A 148 -9.84 -8.66 9.33
N GLU A 149 -10.02 -9.09 10.58
CA GLU A 149 -8.99 -8.96 11.61
C GLU A 149 -8.17 -10.24 11.74
N ARG A 150 -6.84 -10.12 11.66
CA ARG A 150 -5.89 -11.23 11.82
C ARG A 150 -4.67 -10.76 12.60
N GLU A 151 -4.58 -11.16 13.85
CA GLU A 151 -3.46 -10.79 14.70
C GLU A 151 -2.21 -11.61 14.38
N LYS A 152 -1.05 -10.94 14.37
CA LYS A 152 0.23 -11.66 14.44
C LYS A 152 0.30 -12.37 15.80
N GLU A 153 0.67 -13.64 15.78
CA GLU A 153 1.10 -14.32 17.00
C GLU A 153 2.20 -13.48 17.65
N ARG A 154 2.02 -13.14 18.94
CA ARG A 154 3.07 -12.48 19.71
C ARG A 154 4.20 -13.49 19.86
N HIS A 155 5.17 -13.46 18.96
CA HIS A 155 6.43 -14.12 19.23
C HIS A 155 7.01 -13.47 20.48
N ARG A 156 7.25 -14.30 21.50
CA ARG A 156 8.03 -13.90 22.67
C ARG A 156 9.32 -13.27 22.12
N PRO A 157 9.66 -12.02 22.50
CA PRO A 157 10.92 -11.44 22.09
C PRO A 157 12.02 -12.37 22.59
N VAL A 158 12.67 -13.05 21.66
CA VAL A 158 13.82 -13.91 21.96
C VAL A 158 14.88 -12.97 22.50
N GLY A 159 15.34 -13.23 23.73
CA GLY A 159 16.36 -12.39 24.34
C GLY A 159 17.62 -12.40 23.47
N ARG A 160 18.39 -11.30 23.43
CA ARG A 160 19.69 -11.27 22.70
C ARG A 160 20.52 -12.53 22.97
N ARG A 161 20.56 -12.98 24.23
CA ARG A 161 21.25 -14.20 24.66
C ARG A 161 20.70 -15.48 24.02
N GLU A 162 19.38 -15.66 23.96
CA GLU A 162 18.78 -16.82 23.28
C GLU A 162 19.01 -16.78 21.77
N MET A 163 19.03 -15.59 21.15
CA MET A 163 19.44 -15.44 19.74
C MET A 163 20.89 -15.91 19.56
N PHE A 164 21.84 -15.40 20.35
CA PHE A 164 23.25 -15.79 20.26
C PHE A 164 23.50 -17.26 20.59
N GLU A 165 22.80 -17.84 21.56
CA GLU A 165 22.88 -19.26 21.89
C GLU A 165 22.33 -20.14 20.75
N GLY A 166 21.25 -19.69 20.08
CA GLY A 166 20.73 -20.34 18.87
C GLY A 166 21.70 -20.30 17.69
N PHE A 167 22.39 -19.17 17.49
CA PHE A 167 23.44 -19.02 16.48
C PHE A 167 24.68 -19.87 16.82
N ALA A 168 25.13 -19.89 18.09
CA ALA A 168 26.27 -20.70 18.53
C ALA A 168 26.04 -22.21 18.37
N LYS A 169 24.81 -22.68 18.63
CA LYS A 169 24.41 -24.08 18.37
C LYS A 169 24.37 -24.42 16.89
N LYS A 170 23.97 -23.48 16.02
CA LYS A 170 24.01 -23.68 14.56
C LYS A 170 25.43 -23.67 13.99
N ILE A 171 26.31 -22.80 14.49
CA ILE A 171 27.73 -22.73 14.08
C ILE A 171 28.47 -24.03 14.43
N THR A 172 28.22 -24.59 15.62
CA THR A 172 28.82 -25.87 16.04
C THR A 172 28.32 -27.07 15.23
N THR A 173 27.12 -27.02 14.66
CA THR A 173 26.55 -28.10 13.85
C THR A 173 26.95 -28.02 12.36
N SER A 174 27.38 -26.84 11.87
CA SER A 174 27.84 -26.63 10.48
C SER A 174 29.36 -26.45 10.33
N ALA A 175 30.14 -26.74 11.38
CA ALA A 175 31.61 -26.62 11.39
C ALA A 175 32.35 -27.53 10.38
N ARG A 176 31.64 -28.35 9.59
CA ARG A 176 32.26 -29.15 8.50
C ARG A 176 32.34 -28.44 7.15
N THR A 177 31.73 -27.27 6.96
CA THR A 177 31.67 -26.64 5.62
C THR A 177 32.37 -25.28 5.51
N ILE A 178 32.73 -24.63 6.63
CA ILE A 178 33.33 -23.27 6.64
C ILE A 178 34.85 -23.31 6.84
N ALA A 179 35.51 -24.44 6.55
CA ALA A 179 36.97 -24.52 6.56
C ALA A 179 37.61 -24.08 5.22
N SER A 180 36.85 -23.49 4.28
CA SER A 180 37.34 -23.26 2.90
C SER A 180 36.95 -21.94 2.25
N ILE A 181 36.55 -20.92 3.00
CA ILE A 181 36.34 -19.58 2.41
C ILE A 181 37.13 -18.57 3.25
N GLU A 182 38.43 -18.48 2.95
CA GLU A 182 39.23 -17.31 3.31
C GLU A 182 38.83 -16.13 2.42
N GLY A 183 38.63 -14.98 3.05
CA GLY A 183 38.86 -13.66 2.45
C GLY A 183 37.96 -13.23 1.29
N ALA A 184 36.85 -12.56 1.61
CA ALA A 184 36.29 -11.54 0.73
C ALA A 184 35.44 -10.53 1.53
N THR A 185 35.99 -9.33 1.73
CA THR A 185 35.22 -8.16 2.17
C THR A 185 34.30 -7.73 1.04
N VAL A 186 32.98 -7.83 1.24
CA VAL A 186 32.00 -7.30 0.28
C VAL A 186 31.83 -5.81 0.54
N GLY A 187 32.54 -5.02 -0.27
CA GLY A 187 32.34 -3.60 -0.43
C GLY A 187 31.02 -3.28 -1.12
N GLU A 188 30.54 -2.08 -0.83
CA GLU A 188 29.31 -1.44 -1.30
C GLU A 188 29.02 -1.60 -2.79
N SER A 189 27.76 -1.93 -3.12
CA SER A 189 27.14 -1.54 -4.39
C SER A 189 25.61 -1.51 -4.27
N VAL A 190 25.08 -0.36 -3.86
CA VAL A 190 23.66 -0.01 -4.04
C VAL A 190 23.54 0.69 -5.40
N PRO A 191 22.73 0.20 -6.36
CA PRO A 191 22.55 0.88 -7.64
C PRO A 191 21.81 2.22 -7.46
N ARG A 192 22.41 3.28 -7.99
CA ARG A 192 21.84 4.64 -8.10
C ARG A 192 20.66 4.67 -9.07
N GLU A 193 19.54 5.15 -8.56
CA GLU A 193 18.59 6.11 -9.15
C GLU A 193 18.37 6.06 -10.68
N ALA A 194 17.20 5.54 -11.09
CA ALA A 194 16.58 5.93 -12.35
C ALA A 194 15.70 7.17 -12.11
N ALA A 195 16.17 8.32 -12.59
CA ALA A 195 15.46 9.58 -12.60
C ALA A 195 14.19 9.47 -13.47
N LEU A 196 13.02 9.53 -12.83
CA LEU A 196 11.75 9.77 -13.53
C LEU A 196 11.63 11.27 -13.81
N SER A 197 11.86 11.64 -15.06
CA SER A 197 11.58 12.97 -15.61
C SER A 197 10.10 13.32 -15.43
N ARG A 198 9.84 14.46 -14.79
CA ARG A 198 8.49 15.05 -14.67
C ARG A 198 8.22 15.92 -15.90
N ASP A 199 7.16 15.60 -16.62
CA ASP A 199 6.60 16.43 -17.68
C ASP A 199 5.74 17.55 -17.04
N PRO A 200 6.04 18.85 -17.24
CA PRO A 200 5.36 19.94 -16.54
C PRO A 200 3.92 20.22 -17.02
N GLY A 201 3.40 19.47 -18.00
CA GLY A 201 2.12 19.76 -18.66
C GLY A 201 0.89 18.99 -18.14
N ALA A 202 1.04 17.99 -17.28
CA ALA A 202 -0.09 17.16 -16.84
C ALA A 202 -0.71 17.72 -15.55
N GLY A 203 -1.62 18.69 -15.68
CA GLY A 203 -2.45 19.21 -14.58
C GLY A 203 -3.47 18.20 -14.04
N GLY A 204 -2.99 17.04 -13.60
CA GLY A 204 -3.76 16.01 -12.92
C GLY A 204 -2.92 15.45 -11.77
N SER A 205 -3.55 15.20 -10.64
CA SER A 205 -2.83 14.74 -9.46
C SER A 205 -2.14 13.38 -9.69
N PRO A 206 -1.00 13.06 -9.04
CA PRO A 206 -0.22 11.86 -9.34
C PRO A 206 -1.02 10.55 -9.28
N GLY A 207 -1.96 10.46 -8.31
CA GLY A 207 -2.87 9.31 -8.20
C GLY A 207 -3.85 9.20 -9.37
N ARG A 208 -4.35 10.34 -9.89
CA ARG A 208 -5.26 10.38 -11.06
C ARG A 208 -4.55 10.02 -12.36
N ALA A 209 -3.28 10.38 -12.52
CA ALA A 209 -2.51 10.07 -13.73
C ALA A 209 -2.32 8.56 -13.91
N LEU A 210 -2.09 7.82 -12.83
CA LEU A 210 -1.93 6.37 -12.87
C LEU A 210 -3.26 5.65 -13.10
N LEU A 211 -4.33 6.06 -12.43
CA LEU A 211 -5.68 5.53 -12.67
C LEU A 211 -6.12 5.69 -14.12
N ARG A 212 -5.80 6.82 -14.76
CA ARG A 212 -6.06 7.01 -16.19
C ARG A 212 -5.42 5.91 -17.04
N ARG A 213 -4.22 5.44 -16.72
CA ARG A 213 -3.58 4.32 -17.45
C ARG A 213 -4.39 3.03 -17.36
N PHE A 214 -4.99 2.72 -16.21
CA PHE A 214 -5.86 1.55 -16.06
C PHE A 214 -7.17 1.70 -16.85
N LEU A 215 -7.80 2.87 -16.78
CA LEU A 215 -9.02 3.16 -17.54
C LEU A 215 -8.80 3.11 -19.07
N HIS A 216 -7.62 3.49 -19.55
CA HIS A 216 -7.30 3.40 -20.98
C HIS A 216 -6.89 1.97 -21.42
N ALA A 217 -6.35 1.15 -20.50
CA ALA A 217 -5.97 -0.23 -20.79
C ALA A 217 -7.15 -1.21 -20.80
N ARG A 218 -8.25 -0.88 -20.12
CA ARG A 218 -9.53 -1.60 -20.17
C ARG A 218 -10.68 -0.59 -20.32
N PRO A 219 -11.18 -0.36 -21.55
CA PRO A 219 -12.35 0.49 -21.73
C PRO A 219 -13.52 -0.08 -20.93
N LEU A 220 -14.15 0.77 -20.12
CA LEU A 220 -15.40 0.43 -19.43
C LEU A 220 -16.49 0.34 -20.48
N ASP A 221 -16.79 -0.87 -20.94
CA ASP A 221 -17.89 -1.10 -21.87
C ASP A 221 -19.21 -0.62 -21.23
N GLY A 222 -19.79 0.44 -21.79
CA GLY A 222 -21.08 0.99 -21.35
C GLY A 222 -21.04 2.30 -20.54
N ALA A 223 -19.87 2.85 -20.22
CA ALA A 223 -19.80 4.17 -19.61
C ALA A 223 -20.11 5.27 -20.64
N ARG A 224 -21.38 5.72 -20.72
CA ARG A 224 -21.72 6.93 -21.46
C ARG A 224 -20.89 8.10 -20.90
N PRO A 225 -20.18 8.87 -21.73
CA PRO A 225 -19.45 10.03 -21.25
C PRO A 225 -20.44 10.99 -20.58
N VAL A 226 -20.22 11.29 -19.30
CA VAL A 226 -20.94 12.36 -18.61
C VAL A 226 -20.44 13.65 -19.26
N ALA A 227 -21.28 14.24 -20.11
CA ALA A 227 -21.03 15.57 -20.67
C ALA A 227 -20.97 16.55 -19.49
N TYR A 228 -19.78 17.08 -19.24
CA TYR A 228 -19.60 18.16 -18.28
C TYR A 228 -20.10 19.43 -18.97
N ASP A 229 -21.33 19.83 -18.66
CA ASP A 229 -21.89 21.09 -19.14
C ASP A 229 -21.11 22.22 -18.49
N ARG A 230 -20.34 22.97 -19.29
CA ARG A 230 -19.46 24.05 -18.79
C ARG A 230 -20.22 25.36 -18.59
N ASP A 231 -21.53 25.38 -18.85
CA ASP A 231 -22.34 26.58 -18.80
C ASP A 231 -23.54 26.40 -17.84
N LEU A 232 -23.30 26.58 -16.54
CA LEU A 232 -24.33 27.06 -15.62
C LEU A 232 -23.76 28.19 -14.74
N PRO A 233 -24.59 29.23 -14.47
CA PRO A 233 -24.17 30.59 -14.12
C PRO A 233 -23.52 30.76 -12.74
#